data_AF-A0A2S9GY97-F1
#
_entry.id   AF-A0A2S9GY97-F1
#
_cell.length_a   1.000
_cell.length_b   1.000
_cell.length_c   1.000
_cell.angle_alpha   90.00
_cell.angle_beta   90.00
_cell.angle_gamma   90.00
#
_symmetry.space_group_name_H-M   'P 1'
#
loop_
_entity.id
_entity.type
_entity.pdbx_description
1 polymer ?
#
loop_
_entity_poly.entity_id
_entity_poly.type
_entity_poly.pdbx_seq_one_letter_code
_entity_poly.pdbx_strand_id
1 'polypeptide(L)'
;MKKIIVAIGLLLAATYALADCPALEYQEMKDMNTPDLTGEYCKTTANQDRYLKSSKSNSELLVLSEGKERNDYFELFKKDKESAEQCQSQSERIKRVLIAKNTSEEDLKTACQKK
;
A
#
# COMPACT_ATOMS: atom_id res chain seq x y z
N MET A 1 40.64 30.59 -9.89
CA MET A 1 39.19 30.69 -10.16
C MET A 1 38.54 29.35 -9.81
N LYS A 2 37.76 29.29 -8.72
CA LYS A 2 37.10 28.09 -8.21
C LYS A 2 35.85 27.80 -9.05
N LYS A 3 35.76 26.63 -9.67
CA LYS A 3 34.50 26.12 -10.23
C LYS A 3 33.88 25.18 -9.20
N ILE A 4 32.90 25.68 -8.46
CA ILE A 4 32.05 24.86 -7.61
C ILE A 4 31.07 24.18 -8.56
N ILE A 5 31.27 22.89 -8.80
CA ILE A 5 30.29 22.04 -9.47
C ILE A 5 29.35 21.57 -8.35
N VAL A 6 28.22 22.26 -8.20
CA VAL A 6 27.09 21.77 -7.40
C VAL A 6 26.49 20.62 -8.20
N ALA A 7 26.78 19.39 -7.80
CA ALA A 7 26.21 18.20 -8.40
C ALA A 7 24.70 18.19 -8.09
N ILE A 8 23.97 18.35 -9.19
CA ILE A 8 22.53 18.21 -9.37
C ILE A 8 22.00 17.05 -8.54
N GLY A 9 21.20 17.38 -7.52
CA GLY A 9 20.38 16.40 -6.81
C GLY A 9 19.48 15.72 -7.82
N LEU A 10 19.67 14.41 -7.96
CA LEU A 10 18.82 13.53 -8.74
C LEU A 10 17.45 13.51 -8.05
N LEU A 11 16.56 14.42 -8.45
CA LEU A 11 15.14 14.30 -8.23
C LEU A 11 14.67 13.07 -9.01
N LEU A 12 14.76 11.90 -8.38
CA LEU A 12 13.92 10.76 -8.71
C LEU A 12 12.50 11.22 -8.40
N ALA A 13 11.88 11.87 -9.39
CA ALA A 13 10.45 11.96 -9.48
C ALA A 13 9.94 10.52 -9.55
N ALA A 14 9.62 9.97 -8.38
CA ALA A 14 8.87 8.74 -8.26
C ALA A 14 7.64 8.92 -9.15
N THR A 15 7.59 8.14 -10.22
CA THR A 15 6.37 7.94 -10.98
C THR A 15 5.37 7.31 -10.01
N TYR A 16 4.57 8.16 -9.34
CA TYR A 16 3.37 7.76 -8.60
C TYR A 16 2.33 7.27 -9.61
N ALA A 17 2.64 6.20 -10.33
CA ALA A 17 1.63 5.43 -11.02
C ALA A 17 0.78 4.80 -9.92
N LEU A 18 -0.38 5.42 -9.65
CA LEU A 18 -1.66 4.94 -9.10
C LEU A 18 -1.71 3.51 -8.50
N ALA A 19 -0.69 3.10 -7.76
CA ALA A 19 -0.70 1.89 -6.98
C ALA A 19 -1.40 2.26 -5.67
N ASP A 20 -2.57 1.67 -5.45
CA ASP A 20 -3.31 1.86 -4.19
C ASP A 20 -2.45 1.50 -2.97
N CYS A 21 -1.42 0.67 -3.15
CA CYS A 21 -0.47 0.28 -2.12
C CYS A 21 0.96 0.47 -2.66
N PRO A 22 1.55 1.67 -2.49
CA PRO A 22 2.86 1.97 -3.04
C PRO A 22 3.94 1.11 -2.39
N ALA A 23 4.78 0.46 -3.20
CA ALA A 23 5.89 -0.35 -2.73
C ALA A 23 7.05 0.54 -2.25
N LEU A 24 6.90 1.18 -1.09
CA LEU A 24 7.95 2.05 -0.53
C LEU A 24 9.21 1.23 -0.26
N GLU A 25 10.35 1.78 -0.63
CA GLU A 25 11.65 1.22 -0.29
C GLU A 25 11.94 1.39 1.20
N TYR A 26 12.83 0.56 1.74
CA TYR A 26 13.14 0.61 3.17
C TYR A 26 13.79 1.94 3.59
N GLN A 27 14.65 2.50 2.74
CA GLN A 27 15.30 3.76 3.01
C GLN A 27 14.29 4.92 2.98
N GLU A 28 13.38 4.94 2.00
CA GLU A 28 12.28 5.93 1.93
C GLU A 28 11.44 5.92 3.21
N MET A 29 11.01 4.74 3.68
CA MET A 29 10.23 4.63 4.93
C MET A 29 11.01 5.12 6.16
N LYS A 30 12.34 4.93 6.18
CA LYS A 30 13.17 5.45 7.27
C LYS A 30 13.30 6.96 7.25
N ASP A 31 13.37 7.55 6.06
CA ASP A 31 13.54 8.99 5.86
C ASP A 31 12.23 9.77 6.05
N MET A 32 11.08 9.11 5.90
CA MET A 32 9.78 9.68 6.26
C MET A 32 9.66 9.97 7.76
N ASN A 33 8.99 11.08 8.09
CA ASN A 33 8.59 11.36 9.47
C ASN A 33 7.46 10.40 9.91
N THR A 34 7.32 10.22 11.23
CA THR A 34 6.35 9.27 11.79
C THR A 34 4.89 9.56 11.38
N PRO A 35 4.40 10.82 11.42
CA PRO A 35 3.04 11.15 10.96
C PRO A 35 2.75 10.74 9.51
N ASP A 36 3.66 11.06 8.58
CA ASP A 36 3.48 10.75 7.16
C ASP A 36 3.52 9.24 6.92
N LEU A 37 4.47 8.54 7.56
CA LEU A 37 4.58 7.09 7.46
C LEU A 37 3.37 6.38 8.08
N THR A 38 2.80 6.93 9.16
CA THR A 38 1.52 6.47 9.74
C THR A 38 0.36 6.70 8.77
N GLY A 39 0.37 7.82 8.04
CA GLY A 39 -0.59 8.08 6.97
C GLY A 39 -0.56 7.03 5.87
N GLU A 40 0.65 6.68 5.39
CA GLU A 40 0.83 5.63 4.38
C GLU A 40 0.44 4.24 4.91
N TYR A 41 0.73 3.95 6.18
CA TYR A 41 0.25 2.73 6.85
C TYR A 41 -1.27 2.63 6.77
N CYS A 42 -1.99 3.64 7.24
CA CYS A 42 -3.47 3.61 7.29
C CYS A 42 -4.09 3.53 5.89
N LYS A 43 -3.53 4.25 4.91
CA LYS A 43 -3.98 4.18 3.52
C LYS A 43 -3.78 2.77 2.95
N THR A 44 -2.61 2.18 3.16
CA THR A 44 -2.29 0.84 2.68
C THR A 44 -3.21 -0.22 3.30
N THR A 45 -3.47 -0.14 4.61
CA THR A 45 -4.40 -1.06 5.29
C THR A 45 -5.84 -0.87 4.80
N ALA A 46 -6.30 0.36 4.59
CA ALA A 46 -7.64 0.63 4.06
C ALA A 46 -7.83 0.06 2.64
N ASN A 47 -6.80 0.17 1.80
CA ASN A 47 -6.82 -0.39 0.46
C ASN A 47 -6.75 -1.92 0.47
N GLN A 48 -5.98 -2.53 1.37
CA GLN A 48 -6.03 -3.98 1.61
C GLN A 48 -7.46 -4.43 1.90
N ASP A 49 -8.14 -3.78 2.84
CA ASP A 49 -9.52 -4.12 3.21
C ASP A 49 -10.50 -3.97 2.04
N ARG A 50 -10.31 -2.92 1.24
CA ARG A 50 -11.12 -2.70 0.03
C ARG A 50 -10.94 -3.83 -0.98
N TYR A 51 -9.70 -4.25 -1.23
CA TYR A 51 -9.41 -5.35 -2.14
C TYR A 51 -9.90 -6.70 -1.63
N LEU A 52 -9.81 -6.96 -0.32
CA LEU A 52 -10.38 -8.18 0.28
C LEU A 52 -11.90 -8.22 0.13
N LYS A 53 -12.59 -7.09 0.34
CA LYS A 53 -14.05 -6.99 0.13
C LYS A 53 -14.42 -7.21 -1.34
N SER A 54 -13.70 -6.57 -2.26
CA SER A 54 -13.92 -6.72 -3.70
C SER A 54 -13.65 -8.15 -4.18
N SER A 55 -12.54 -8.76 -3.75
CA SER A 55 -12.22 -10.17 -4.02
C SER A 55 -13.33 -11.09 -3.51
N LYS A 56 -13.83 -10.86 -2.28
CA LYS A 56 -14.96 -11.64 -1.75
C LYS A 56 -16.20 -11.52 -2.63
N SER A 57 -16.62 -10.29 -2.98
CA SER A 57 -17.78 -10.09 -3.86
C SER A 57 -17.60 -10.73 -5.23
N ASN A 58 -16.41 -10.62 -5.83
CA ASN A 58 -16.11 -11.26 -7.11
C ASN A 58 -16.11 -12.79 -7.00
N SER A 59 -15.70 -13.36 -5.86
CA SER A 59 -15.79 -14.80 -5.60
C SER A 59 -17.23 -15.28 -5.48
N GLU A 60 -18.13 -14.47 -4.91
CA GLU A 60 -19.56 -14.78 -4.81
C GLU A 60 -20.21 -14.76 -6.19
N LEU A 61 -19.89 -13.77 -7.03
CA LEU A 61 -20.36 -13.68 -8.41
C LEU A 61 -19.81 -14.80 -9.30
N LEU A 62 -18.55 -15.19 -9.11
CA LEU A 62 -17.93 -16.31 -9.82
C LEU A 62 -18.71 -17.62 -9.67
N VAL A 63 -19.33 -17.84 -8.51
CA VAL A 63 -20.15 -19.04 -8.23
C VAL A 63 -21.50 -18.98 -8.97
N LEU A 64 -22.02 -17.78 -9.23
CA LEU A 64 -23.33 -17.55 -9.84
C LEU A 64 -23.29 -17.37 -11.37
N SER A 65 -22.11 -17.07 -11.93
CA SER A 65 -21.96 -16.74 -13.35
C SER A 65 -21.51 -17.92 -14.20
N GLU A 66 -21.81 -17.85 -15.50
CA GLU A 66 -21.43 -18.85 -16.51
C GLU A 66 -20.67 -18.22 -17.69
N GLY A 67 -20.02 -19.07 -18.48
CA GLY A 67 -19.37 -18.65 -19.74
C GLY A 67 -18.36 -17.52 -19.56
N LYS A 68 -18.49 -16.48 -20.38
CA LYS A 68 -17.55 -15.34 -20.41
C LYS A 68 -17.58 -14.52 -19.10
N GLU A 69 -18.77 -14.29 -18.55
CA GLU A 69 -18.93 -13.50 -17.32
C GLU A 69 -18.20 -14.16 -16.14
N ARG A 70 -18.26 -15.51 -16.06
CA ARG A 70 -17.51 -16.27 -15.07
C ARG A 70 -15.99 -16.04 -15.20
N ASN A 71 -15.46 -16.01 -16.41
CA ASN A 71 -14.04 -15.75 -16.64
C ASN A 71 -13.67 -14.32 -16.23
N ASP A 72 -14.52 -13.34 -16.55
CA ASP A 72 -14.30 -11.94 -16.16
C ASP A 72 -14.24 -11.80 -14.62
N TYR A 73 -15.17 -12.42 -13.88
CA TYR A 73 -15.12 -12.44 -12.41
C TYR A 73 -13.95 -13.23 -11.84
N PHE A 74 -13.51 -14.29 -12.51
CA PHE A 74 -12.32 -15.04 -12.08
C PHE A 74 -11.06 -14.18 -12.14
N GLU A 75 -10.86 -13.45 -13.24
CA GLU A 75 -9.73 -12.54 -13.40
C GLU A 75 -9.79 -11.37 -12.41
N LEU A 76 -10.98 -10.79 -12.19
CA LEU A 76 -11.18 -9.75 -11.17
C LEU A 76 -10.89 -10.27 -9.75
N PHE A 77 -11.42 -11.44 -9.38
CA PHE A 77 -11.14 -12.09 -8.10
C PHE A 77 -9.64 -12.26 -7.87
N LYS A 78 -8.93 -12.78 -8.88
CA LYS A 78 -7.49 -13.00 -8.81
C LYS A 78 -6.73 -11.70 -8.63
N LYS A 79 -7.04 -10.68 -9.46
CA LYS A 79 -6.40 -9.37 -9.39
C LYS A 79 -6.59 -8.69 -8.04
N ASP A 80 -7.81 -8.72 -7.50
CA ASP A 80 -8.10 -8.12 -6.20
C ASP A 80 -7.38 -8.86 -5.07
N LYS A 81 -7.31 -10.20 -5.14
CA LYS A 81 -6.57 -11.00 -4.17
C LYS A 81 -5.08 -10.66 -4.18
N GLU A 82 -4.46 -10.61 -5.37
CA GLU A 82 -3.04 -10.23 -5.52
C GLU A 82 -2.79 -8.81 -5.00
N SER A 83 -3.71 -7.88 -5.28
CA SER A 83 -3.61 -6.50 -4.79
C SER A 83 -3.70 -6.43 -3.26
N ALA A 84 -4.61 -7.19 -2.65
CA ALA A 84 -4.71 -7.29 -1.19
C ALA A 84 -3.42 -7.84 -0.56
N GLU A 85 -2.80 -8.86 -1.15
CA GLU A 85 -1.55 -9.45 -0.67
C GLU A 85 -0.36 -8.46 -0.77
N GLN A 86 -0.32 -7.65 -1.83
CA GLN A 86 0.67 -6.58 -1.97
C GLN A 86 0.49 -5.51 -0.90
N CYS A 87 -0.75 -5.06 -0.68
CA CYS A 87 -1.08 -4.10 0.37
C CYS A 87 -0.71 -4.63 1.76
N GLN A 88 -1.04 -5.89 2.06
CA GLN A 88 -0.68 -6.53 3.32
C GLN A 88 0.84 -6.55 3.52
N SER A 89 1.58 -6.97 2.50
CA SER A 89 3.04 -7.04 2.58
C SER A 89 3.65 -5.67 2.86
N GLN A 90 3.12 -4.63 2.22
CA GLN A 90 3.58 -3.27 2.40
C GLN A 90 3.20 -2.69 3.77
N SER A 91 1.95 -2.87 4.22
CA SER A 91 1.50 -2.37 5.52
C SER A 91 2.29 -3.00 6.66
N GLU A 92 2.62 -4.29 6.58
CA GLU A 92 3.47 -4.98 7.54
C GLU A 92 4.93 -4.45 7.52
N ARG A 93 5.46 -4.10 6.36
CA ARG A 93 6.78 -3.44 6.26
C ARG A 93 6.77 -2.08 6.94
N ILE A 94 5.76 -1.27 6.65
CA ILE A 94 5.60 0.06 7.26
C ILE A 94 5.42 -0.05 8.78
N LYS A 95 4.57 -0.99 9.25
CA LYS A 95 4.34 -1.27 10.67
C LYS A 95 5.64 -1.55 11.42
N ARG A 96 6.51 -2.41 10.86
CA ARG A 96 7.82 -2.70 11.45
C ARG A 96 8.70 -1.46 11.60
N VAL A 97 8.68 -0.56 10.62
CA VAL A 97 9.45 0.70 10.69
C VAL A 97 8.84 1.66 11.72
N LEU A 98 7.51 1.76 11.81
CA LEU A 98 6.82 2.58 12.80
C LEU A 98 7.08 2.10 14.23
N ILE A 99 7.07 0.78 14.47
CA ILE A 99 7.45 0.18 15.75
C ILE A 99 8.91 0.48 16.08
N ALA A 100 9.83 0.36 15.10
CA ALA A 100 11.22 0.75 15.29
C ALA A 100 11.43 2.25 15.58
N LYS A 101 10.47 3.09 15.17
CA LYS A 101 10.37 4.52 15.51
C LYS A 101 9.61 4.79 16.83
N ASN A 102 9.41 3.77 17.66
CA ASN A 102 8.68 3.82 18.94
C ASN A 102 7.18 4.14 18.85
N THR A 103 6.53 3.81 17.73
CA THR A 103 5.06 3.87 17.63
C THR A 103 4.47 2.54 18.09
N SER A 104 3.58 2.55 19.08
CA SER A 104 2.97 1.31 19.56
C SER A 104 1.88 0.80 18.59
N GLU A 105 1.58 -0.50 18.64
CA GLU A 105 0.47 -1.05 17.84
C GLU A 105 -0.89 -0.44 18.23
N GLU A 106 -1.07 -0.09 19.51
CA GLU A 106 -2.27 0.58 20.04
C GLU A 106 -2.46 1.96 19.38
N ASP A 107 -1.37 2.72 19.27
CA ASP A 107 -1.36 4.04 18.62
C ASP A 107 -1.69 3.93 17.14
N LEU A 108 -1.15 2.91 16.46
CA LEU A 108 -1.45 2.64 15.05
C LEU A 108 -2.93 2.31 14.82
N LYS A 109 -3.52 1.45 15.65
CA LYS A 109 -4.97 1.13 15.57
C LYS A 109 -5.81 2.39 15.74
N THR A 110 -5.48 3.21 16.73
CA THR A 110 -6.20 4.46 17.01
C THR A 110 -6.03 5.48 15.89
N ALA A 111 -4.83 5.60 15.32
CA ALA A 111 -4.52 6.55 14.26
C ALA A 111 -5.33 6.29 12.98
N CYS A 112 -5.54 5.03 12.63
CA CYS A 112 -6.29 4.66 11.42
C CYS A 112 -7.82 4.70 11.59
N GLN A 113 -8.33 4.69 12.82
CA GLN A 113 -9.77 4.83 13.10
C GLN A 113 -10.26 6.29 13.10
N LYS A 114 -9.35 7.25 13.26
CA LYS A 114 -9.66 8.69 13.32
C LYS A 114 -9.67 9.39 11.96
N LYS A 115 -9.44 8.64 10.88
CA LYS A 115 -9.41 9.12 9.50
C LYS A 115 -10.57 8.54 8.72
#